data_AF-A0A0L0QVF4-F1
#
_entry.id   AF-A0A0L0QVF4-F1
#
_cell.length_a   1.000
_cell.length_b   1.000
_cell.length_c   1.000
_cell.angle_alpha   90.00
_cell.angle_beta   90.00
_cell.angle_gamma   90.00
#
_symmetry.space_group_name_H-M   'P 1'
#
loop_
_entity.id
_entity.type
_entity.pdbx_description
1 polymer ?
#
loop_
_entity_poly.entity_id
_entity_poly.type
_entity_poly.pdbx_seq_one_letter_code
_entity_poly.pdbx_strand_id
1 'polypeptide(L)'
;MSNSDLEEYDVEKKIDESIQGDFVFRLVSDKKEYEAGDDVKLYGEITYVGDKDKVNIHHSSSAILFPMEEKVRGFDIGFVVKEIGLSTMLKQGEPYREEYRKSGKYVEDAPIDYVKFMEEFSGIDGFPPGYYVVNGETDFYLEGQERINMKATIDFKVVE
;
A
#
# COMPACT_ATOMS: atom_id res chain seq x y z
N MET A 1 -17.58 -3.90 16.53
CA MET A 1 -16.98 -5.02 15.79
C MET A 1 -16.38 -5.91 16.85
N SER A 2 -16.73 -7.18 16.89
CA SER A 2 -16.10 -8.12 17.83
C SER A 2 -15.05 -8.95 17.11
N ASN A 3 -14.07 -9.48 17.84
CA ASN A 3 -13.09 -10.41 17.26
C ASN A 3 -13.75 -11.61 16.54
N SER A 4 -14.98 -11.98 16.91
CA SER A 4 -15.78 -12.98 16.20
C SER A 4 -16.09 -12.63 14.74
N ASP A 5 -16.24 -11.34 14.41
CA ASP A 5 -16.50 -10.88 13.04
C ASP A 5 -15.23 -11.05 12.17
N LEU A 6 -14.04 -11.03 12.80
CA LEU A 6 -12.75 -11.21 12.13
C LEU A 6 -12.35 -12.68 11.98
N GLU A 7 -12.99 -13.60 12.70
CA GLU A 7 -12.77 -15.05 12.54
C GLU A 7 -13.24 -15.58 11.19
N GLU A 8 -14.17 -14.89 10.52
CA GLU A 8 -14.68 -15.27 9.20
C GLU A 8 -13.70 -14.97 8.05
N TYR A 9 -12.73 -14.10 8.30
CA TYR A 9 -11.70 -13.76 7.32
C TYR A 9 -10.47 -14.60 7.58
N ASP A 10 -9.69 -14.96 6.56
CA ASP A 10 -8.40 -15.62 6.75
C ASP A 10 -7.36 -14.85 5.93
N VAL A 11 -6.22 -14.53 6.54
CA VAL A 11 -5.16 -13.77 5.86
C VAL A 11 -4.51 -14.67 4.81
N GLU A 12 -4.88 -14.45 3.56
CA GLU A 12 -4.48 -15.28 2.43
C GLU A 12 -3.02 -15.04 2.07
N LYS A 13 -2.58 -13.77 2.06
CA LYS A 13 -1.33 -13.37 1.43
C LYS A 13 -0.74 -12.10 2.05
N LYS A 14 0.31 -12.27 2.85
CA LYS A 14 1.08 -11.14 3.41
C LYS A 14 2.17 -10.57 2.50
N ILE A 15 2.53 -11.31 1.44
CA ILE A 15 3.54 -10.91 0.45
C ILE A 15 3.00 -11.25 -0.93
N ASP A 16 3.04 -10.27 -1.83
CA ASP A 16 2.75 -10.48 -3.24
C ASP A 16 3.81 -9.80 -4.11
N GLU A 17 4.00 -10.35 -5.31
CA GLU A 17 4.99 -9.90 -6.27
C GLU A 17 4.42 -9.95 -7.69
N SER A 18 4.73 -8.92 -8.46
CA SER A 18 4.47 -8.88 -9.90
C SER A 18 5.66 -8.35 -10.68
N ILE A 19 5.70 -8.67 -11.96
CA ILE A 19 6.82 -8.40 -12.85
C ILE A 19 6.30 -7.71 -14.11
N GLN A 20 6.96 -6.63 -14.52
CA GLN A 20 6.71 -5.97 -15.80
C GLN A 20 8.05 -5.55 -16.42
N GLY A 21 8.43 -6.22 -17.52
CA GLY A 21 9.72 -6.01 -18.16
C GLY A 21 10.88 -6.32 -17.19
N ASP A 22 11.77 -5.34 -17.02
CA ASP A 22 12.95 -5.44 -16.17
C ASP A 22 12.69 -5.04 -14.71
N PHE A 23 11.43 -4.98 -14.28
CA PHE A 23 11.06 -4.52 -12.95
C PHE A 23 10.26 -5.57 -12.21
N VAL A 24 10.60 -5.74 -10.94
CA VAL A 24 9.88 -6.56 -9.97
C VAL A 24 9.30 -5.64 -8.92
N PHE A 25 7.99 -5.71 -8.72
CA PHE A 25 7.30 -5.03 -7.63
C PHE A 25 6.88 -6.04 -6.57
N ARG A 26 7.27 -5.81 -5.32
CA ARG A 26 6.87 -6.63 -4.17
C ARG A 26 6.15 -5.78 -3.14
N LEU A 27 4.99 -6.24 -2.69
CA LEU A 27 4.21 -5.63 -1.61
C LEU A 27 4.24 -6.54 -0.39
N VAL A 28 4.50 -5.98 0.80
CA VAL A 28 4.74 -6.74 2.02
C VAL A 28 4.04 -6.13 3.21
N SER A 29 3.32 -6.97 3.97
CA SER A 29 3.01 -6.75 5.38
C SER A 29 3.91 -7.64 6.23
N ASP A 30 4.51 -7.08 7.29
CA ASP A 30 5.41 -7.82 8.17
C ASP A 30 4.69 -9.00 8.86
N LYS A 31 3.50 -8.73 9.39
CA LYS A 31 2.63 -9.70 10.07
C LYS A 31 1.35 -9.96 9.28
N LYS A 32 0.74 -11.11 9.57
CA LYS A 32 -0.63 -11.41 9.13
C LYS A 32 -1.66 -10.72 10.04
N GLU A 33 -1.35 -10.65 11.32
CA GLU A 33 -2.23 -10.15 12.36
C GLU A 33 -1.44 -9.18 13.25
N TYR A 34 -2.10 -8.09 13.61
CA TYR A 34 -1.61 -7.02 14.47
C TYR A 34 -2.62 -6.79 15.59
N GLU A 35 -2.15 -6.40 16.77
CA GLU A 35 -3.04 -5.93 17.84
C GLU A 35 -3.41 -4.46 17.64
N ALA A 36 -4.54 -4.01 18.18
CA ALA A 36 -4.95 -2.62 18.10
C ALA A 36 -3.88 -1.71 18.75
N GLY A 37 -3.40 -0.72 18.00
CA GLY A 37 -2.30 0.15 18.42
C GLY A 37 -0.89 -0.37 18.06
N ASP A 38 -0.75 -1.58 17.50
CA ASP A 38 0.50 -2.01 16.89
C ASP A 38 0.89 -1.08 15.73
N ASP A 39 2.19 -0.86 15.58
CA ASP A 39 2.76 -0.26 14.38
C ASP A 39 2.64 -1.26 13.21
N VAL A 40 1.63 -1.03 12.35
CA VAL A 40 1.40 -1.84 11.15
C VAL A 40 2.46 -1.51 10.11
N LYS A 41 3.38 -2.45 9.91
CA LYS A 41 4.49 -2.32 8.96
C LYS A 41 4.12 -2.88 7.60
N LEU A 42 3.89 -1.96 6.69
CA LEU A 42 3.52 -2.19 5.31
C LEU A 42 4.50 -1.44 4.41
N TYR A 43 5.06 -2.11 3.41
CA TYR A 43 5.97 -1.47 2.46
C TYR A 43 5.89 -2.10 1.08
N GLY A 44 6.31 -1.34 0.08
CA GLY A 44 6.51 -1.81 -1.28
C GLY A 44 7.96 -1.68 -1.71
N GLU A 45 8.41 -2.59 -2.56
CA GLU A 45 9.76 -2.62 -3.11
C GLU A 45 9.70 -2.69 -4.64
N ILE A 46 10.45 -1.81 -5.31
CA ILE A 46 10.72 -1.90 -6.75
C ILE A 46 12.17 -2.32 -6.91
N THR A 47 12.40 -3.44 -7.60
CA THR A 47 13.74 -3.92 -7.94
C THR A 47 13.93 -3.92 -9.45
N TYR A 48 14.97 -3.25 -9.93
CA TYR A 48 15.38 -3.32 -11.33
C TYR A 48 16.28 -4.55 -11.56
N VAL A 49 15.93 -5.39 -12.53
CA VAL A 49 16.64 -6.64 -12.86
C VAL A 49 17.12 -6.70 -14.32
N GLY A 50 17.07 -5.59 -15.05
CA GLY A 50 17.56 -5.51 -16.43
C GLY A 50 19.09 -5.43 -16.54
N ASP A 51 19.60 -5.35 -17.76
CA ASP A 51 21.03 -5.52 -18.06
C ASP A 51 21.94 -4.34 -17.66
N LYS A 52 21.37 -3.15 -17.39
CA LYS A 52 22.17 -1.97 -17.03
C LYS A 52 22.50 -2.00 -15.54
N ASP A 53 23.62 -1.41 -15.13
CA ASP A 53 23.94 -1.28 -13.71
C ASP A 53 22.91 -0.44 -12.93
N LYS A 54 22.24 0.49 -13.62
CA LYS A 54 21.25 1.39 -13.04
C LYS A 54 20.30 1.99 -14.08
N VAL A 55 19.12 2.41 -13.62
CA VAL A 55 18.13 3.17 -14.38
C VAL A 55 17.55 4.29 -13.53
N ASN A 56 17.13 5.38 -14.17
CA ASN A 56 16.37 6.43 -13.51
C ASN A 56 14.89 6.26 -13.84
N ILE A 57 14.06 6.23 -12.81
CA ILE A 57 12.61 6.28 -12.91
C ILE A 57 12.11 7.68 -12.58
N HIS A 58 10.97 8.04 -13.14
CA HIS A 58 10.27 9.29 -12.87
C HIS A 58 8.87 8.98 -12.35
N HIS A 59 8.45 9.68 -11.30
CA HIS A 59 7.18 9.45 -10.61
C HIS A 59 6.66 10.75 -9.97
N SER A 60 5.51 10.69 -9.31
CA SER A 60 4.95 11.84 -8.60
C SER A 60 5.69 12.06 -7.27
N SER A 61 5.00 12.25 -6.15
CA SER A 61 5.65 12.28 -4.83
C SER A 61 6.07 10.90 -4.31
N SER A 62 5.64 9.84 -4.99
CA SER A 62 5.84 8.44 -4.63
C SER A 62 5.71 7.61 -5.89
N ALA A 63 6.53 6.56 -5.98
CA ALA A 63 6.46 5.58 -7.07
C ALA A 63 5.54 4.39 -6.73
N ILE A 64 5.14 4.26 -5.46
CA ILE A 64 4.37 3.12 -4.94
C ILE A 64 3.15 3.62 -4.17
N LEU A 65 1.97 3.27 -4.67
CA LEU A 65 0.70 3.66 -4.10
C LEU A 65 0.14 2.51 -3.27
N PHE A 66 -0.53 2.85 -2.17
CA PHE A 66 -1.09 1.88 -1.22
C PHE A 66 -2.60 2.12 -1.00
N PRO A 67 -3.44 2.07 -2.06
CA PRO A 67 -4.88 2.06 -1.84
C PRO A 67 -5.26 0.81 -1.04
N MET A 68 -6.19 0.98 -0.11
CA MET A 68 -6.58 -0.06 0.82
C MET A 68 -8.09 -0.07 1.02
N GLU A 69 -8.64 -1.23 1.33
CA GLU A 69 -10.04 -1.39 1.69
C GLU A 69 -10.14 -2.13 3.02
N GLU A 70 -10.97 -1.63 3.93
CA GLU A 70 -11.39 -2.33 5.15
C GLU A 70 -12.65 -3.14 4.85
N LYS A 71 -12.49 -4.47 4.76
CA LYS A 71 -13.49 -5.38 4.20
C LYS A 71 -14.69 -5.64 5.09
N VAL A 72 -14.56 -5.47 6.40
CA VAL A 72 -15.67 -5.78 7.32
C VAL A 72 -16.75 -4.71 7.22
N ARG A 73 -16.37 -3.44 7.08
CA ARG A 73 -17.31 -2.33 6.86
C ARG A 73 -17.49 -1.97 5.38
N GLY A 74 -16.61 -2.46 4.50
CA GLY A 74 -16.61 -2.13 3.07
C GLY A 74 -16.16 -0.69 2.80
N PHE A 75 -15.15 -0.23 3.55
CA PHE A 75 -14.67 1.16 3.49
C PHE A 75 -13.37 1.29 2.71
N ASP A 76 -13.38 2.14 1.69
CA ASP A 76 -12.18 2.47 0.91
C ASP A 76 -11.32 3.51 1.63
N ILE A 77 -10.04 3.20 1.78
CA ILE A 77 -8.99 4.06 2.31
C ILE A 77 -8.12 4.48 1.12
N GLY A 78 -8.36 5.71 0.66
CA GLY A 78 -7.60 6.30 -0.43
C GLY A 78 -6.15 6.65 -0.05
N PHE A 79 -5.38 7.10 -1.03
CA PHE A 79 -4.01 7.57 -0.86
C PHE A 79 -3.90 9.06 -1.24
N VAL A 80 -2.84 9.73 -0.75
CA VAL A 80 -2.53 11.12 -1.12
C VAL A 80 -1.20 11.18 -1.85
N VAL A 81 -1.24 11.60 -3.12
CA VAL A 81 -0.06 11.82 -3.96
C VAL A 81 0.01 13.30 -4.35
N LYS A 82 1.20 13.89 -4.28
CA LYS A 82 1.47 15.23 -4.82
C LYS A 82 2.12 15.11 -6.19
N GLU A 83 1.62 15.84 -7.17
CA GLU A 83 2.15 15.86 -8.53
C GLU A 83 3.42 16.73 -8.63
N ILE A 84 4.50 16.33 -7.96
CA ILE A 84 5.76 17.10 -7.88
C ILE A 84 6.86 16.59 -8.82
N GLY A 85 6.64 15.50 -9.56
CA GLY A 85 7.54 15.00 -10.61
C GLY A 85 8.96 14.67 -10.11
N LEU A 86 9.11 13.67 -9.25
CA LEU A 86 10.40 13.24 -8.72
C LEU A 86 11.13 12.26 -9.68
N SER A 87 12.42 12.09 -9.45
CA SER A 87 13.23 11.07 -10.09
C SER A 87 14.00 10.24 -9.06
N THR A 88 14.11 8.95 -9.29
CA THR A 88 14.80 8.00 -8.41
C THR A 88 15.71 7.10 -9.22
N MET A 89 16.95 6.92 -8.76
CA MET A 89 17.93 6.04 -9.38
C MET A 89 17.83 4.65 -8.75
N LEU A 90 17.41 3.66 -9.54
CA LEU A 90 17.42 2.26 -9.16
C LEU A 90 18.74 1.65 -9.59
N LYS A 91 19.40 0.91 -8.71
CA LYS A 91 20.55 0.07 -9.05
C LYS A 91 20.08 -1.36 -9.28
N GLN A 92 20.73 -2.04 -10.20
CA GLN A 92 20.42 -3.43 -10.53
C GLN A 92 20.49 -4.31 -9.27
N GLY A 93 19.42 -5.05 -9.01
CA GLY A 93 19.31 -5.98 -7.89
C GLY A 93 19.17 -5.37 -6.49
N GLU A 94 19.25 -4.04 -6.33
CA GLU A 94 18.99 -3.37 -5.06
C GLU A 94 17.51 -2.92 -4.99
N PRO A 95 16.74 -3.29 -3.95
CA PRO A 95 15.36 -2.86 -3.81
C PRO A 95 15.29 -1.38 -3.43
N TYR A 96 14.50 -0.61 -4.17
CA TYR A 96 14.00 0.69 -3.72
C TYR A 96 12.72 0.48 -2.92
N ARG A 97 12.74 0.86 -1.64
CA ARG A 97 11.63 0.65 -0.71
C ARG A 97 10.91 1.95 -0.38
N GLU A 98 9.58 1.92 -0.40
CA GLU A 98 8.74 2.93 0.23
C GLU A 98 7.92 2.30 1.35
N GLU A 99 8.00 2.90 2.54
CA GLU A 99 7.19 2.53 3.70
C GLU A 99 5.82 3.20 3.59
N TYR A 100 4.75 2.45 3.82
CA TYR A 100 3.42 3.02 3.94
C TYR A 100 3.39 4.02 5.08
N ARG A 101 2.81 5.19 4.80
CA ARG A 101 2.45 6.15 5.82
C ARG A 101 0.97 6.38 5.75
N LYS A 102 0.33 6.29 6.92
CA LYS A 102 -1.09 6.50 7.08
C LYS A 102 -1.49 7.81 6.40
N SER A 103 -2.36 7.68 5.40
CA SER A 103 -2.84 8.78 4.58
C SER A 103 -4.26 8.46 4.13
N GLY A 104 -5.00 9.50 3.75
CA GLY A 104 -6.41 9.40 3.42
C GLY A 104 -7.18 10.58 3.99
N LYS A 105 -8.25 10.95 3.30
CA LYS A 105 -9.23 11.92 3.76
C LYS A 105 -10.60 11.41 3.39
N TYR A 106 -11.60 11.68 4.23
CA TYR A 106 -12.98 11.44 3.85
C TYR A 106 -13.43 12.50 2.82
N VAL A 107 -14.44 12.15 2.02
CA VAL A 107 -15.11 13.07 1.09
C VAL A 107 -16.25 13.78 1.83
N GLU A 108 -16.49 15.06 1.56
CA GLU A 108 -17.44 15.89 2.32
C GLU A 108 -18.87 15.33 2.37
N ASP A 109 -19.30 14.57 1.36
CA ASP A 109 -20.63 13.95 1.27
C ASP A 109 -20.66 12.45 1.62
N ALA A 110 -19.60 11.93 2.25
CA ALA A 110 -19.54 10.52 2.61
C ALA A 110 -20.51 10.15 3.75
N PRO A 111 -21.00 8.90 3.81
CA PRO A 111 -21.81 8.40 4.92
C PRO A 111 -21.17 8.66 6.30
N ILE A 112 -21.99 8.94 7.31
CA ILE A 112 -21.51 9.36 8.65
C ILE A 112 -20.66 8.31 9.36
N ASP A 113 -20.92 7.04 9.12
CA ASP A 113 -20.15 5.90 9.63
C ASP A 113 -18.78 5.81 8.97
N TYR A 114 -18.68 6.05 7.66
CA TYR A 114 -17.41 6.19 6.95
C TYR A 114 -16.59 7.37 7.47
N VAL A 115 -17.22 8.54 7.67
CA VAL A 115 -16.54 9.73 8.20
C VAL A 115 -15.94 9.42 9.58
N LYS A 116 -16.73 8.82 10.48
CA LYS A 116 -16.25 8.42 11.82
C LYS A 116 -15.09 7.42 11.76
N PHE A 117 -15.17 6.44 10.86
CA PHE A 117 -14.08 5.49 10.66
C PHE A 117 -12.81 6.20 10.16
N MET A 118 -12.92 7.12 9.21
CA MET A 118 -11.77 7.85 8.69
C MET A 118 -11.18 8.84 9.70
N GLU A 119 -12.00 9.42 10.57
CA GLU A 119 -11.55 10.22 11.72
C GLU A 119 -10.80 9.36 12.73
N GLU A 120 -11.34 8.20 13.11
CA GLU A 120 -10.68 7.25 14.00
C GLU A 120 -9.36 6.76 13.39
N PHE A 121 -9.41 6.29 12.14
CA PHE A 121 -8.25 5.90 11.36
C PHE A 121 -7.21 7.04 11.38
N SER A 122 -7.55 8.28 11.07
CA SER A 122 -6.55 9.34 11.07
C SER A 122 -6.07 9.75 12.47
N GLY A 123 -6.87 9.49 13.51
CA GLY A 123 -6.65 9.97 14.88
C GLY A 123 -5.94 9.01 15.82
N ILE A 124 -5.85 7.72 15.49
CA ILE A 124 -5.19 6.70 16.32
C ILE A 124 -3.84 6.24 15.74
N ASP A 125 -2.94 5.85 16.64
CA ASP A 125 -1.77 5.05 16.30
C ASP A 125 -2.20 3.65 15.84
N GLY A 126 -1.45 3.05 14.92
CA GLY A 126 -1.81 1.75 14.35
C GLY A 126 -3.01 1.85 13.42
N PHE A 127 -3.93 0.89 13.47
CA PHE A 127 -5.12 0.80 12.62
C PHE A 127 -6.33 0.43 13.50
N PRO A 128 -7.56 0.85 13.14
CA PRO A 128 -8.75 0.34 13.81
C PRO A 128 -8.84 -1.19 13.63
N PRO A 129 -9.54 -1.92 14.52
CA PRO A 129 -9.82 -3.34 14.27
C PRO A 129 -10.59 -3.54 12.97
N GLY A 130 -10.15 -4.51 12.17
CA GLY A 130 -10.63 -4.73 10.82
C GLY A 130 -9.82 -5.75 10.02
N TYR A 131 -10.36 -6.11 8.86
CA TYR A 131 -9.66 -6.89 7.84
C TYR A 131 -9.31 -5.97 6.69
N TYR A 132 -8.03 -5.86 6.38
CA TYR A 132 -7.52 -4.89 5.43
C TYR A 132 -6.95 -5.59 4.20
N VAL A 133 -7.36 -5.13 3.02
CA VAL A 133 -6.79 -5.54 1.74
C VAL A 133 -6.07 -4.37 1.11
N VAL A 134 -4.78 -4.52 0.84
CA VAL A 134 -3.95 -3.50 0.20
C VAL A 134 -3.76 -3.88 -1.27
N ASN A 135 -4.19 -3.00 -2.17
CA ASN A 135 -4.06 -3.20 -3.61
C ASN A 135 -2.94 -2.32 -4.14
N GLY A 136 -1.71 -2.60 -3.72
CA GLY A 136 -0.56 -1.76 -4.06
C GLY A 136 -0.32 -1.71 -5.57
N GLU A 137 0.06 -0.53 -6.05
CA GLU A 137 0.39 -0.32 -7.45
C GLU A 137 1.59 0.61 -7.62
N THR A 138 2.36 0.39 -8.69
CA THR A 138 3.42 1.33 -9.06
C THR A 138 2.92 2.38 -10.03
N ASP A 139 3.46 3.60 -9.94
CA ASP A 139 3.23 4.65 -10.93
C ASP A 139 4.54 5.38 -11.23
N PHE A 140 5.31 4.84 -12.18
CA PHE A 140 6.53 5.46 -12.65
C PHE A 140 6.76 5.20 -14.15
N TYR A 141 7.70 5.92 -14.75
CA TYR A 141 8.12 5.70 -16.13
C TYR A 141 9.61 5.95 -16.30
N LEU A 142 10.17 5.48 -17.41
CA LEU A 142 11.51 5.82 -17.87
C LEU A 142 11.40 6.85 -19.00
N GLU A 143 12.41 7.71 -19.14
CA GLU A 143 12.43 8.71 -20.20
C GLU A 143 12.23 8.06 -21.59
N GLY A 144 11.20 8.53 -22.31
CA GLY A 144 10.85 8.01 -23.62
C GLY A 144 10.15 6.64 -23.63
N GLN A 145 9.71 6.12 -22.47
CA GLN A 145 8.98 4.86 -22.34
C GLN A 145 7.57 5.06 -21.77
N GLU A 146 6.73 4.03 -21.90
CA GLU A 146 5.41 3.99 -21.28
C GLU A 146 5.50 3.89 -19.75
N ARG A 147 4.39 4.22 -19.08
CA ARG A 147 4.26 4.05 -17.63
C ARG A 147 4.25 2.57 -17.26
N ILE A 148 4.91 2.26 -16.15
CA ILE A 148 4.97 0.93 -15.54
C ILE A 148 4.01 0.93 -14.35
N ASN A 149 2.98 0.11 -14.45
CA ASN A 149 1.91 -0.03 -13.46
C ASN A 149 1.77 -1.51 -13.10
N MET A 150 2.70 -1.95 -12.25
CA MET A 150 2.65 -3.27 -11.63
C MET A 150 1.68 -3.23 -10.46
N LYS A 151 0.99 -4.34 -10.22
CA LYS A 151 0.01 -4.46 -9.14
C LYS A 151 0.33 -5.68 -8.27
N ALA A 152 0.14 -5.54 -6.97
CA ALA A 152 0.31 -6.63 -6.02
C ALA A 152 -0.75 -6.45 -4.93
N THR A 153 -1.32 -7.56 -4.46
CA THR A 153 -2.38 -7.53 -3.45
C THR A 153 -1.96 -8.34 -2.24
N ILE A 154 -2.04 -7.72 -1.07
CA ILE A 154 -1.85 -8.40 0.22
C ILE A 154 -3.01 -8.11 1.15
N ASP A 155 -3.10 -8.89 2.21
CA ASP A 155 -4.05 -8.70 3.29
C ASP A 155 -3.40 -8.82 4.68
N PHE A 156 -4.07 -8.21 5.67
CA PHE A 156 -3.74 -8.35 7.08
C PHE A 156 -4.97 -8.06 7.95
N LYS A 157 -4.89 -8.48 9.21
CA LYS A 157 -5.90 -8.19 10.23
C LYS A 157 -5.37 -7.34 11.34
N VAL A 158 -6.27 -6.58 11.95
CA VAL A 158 -6.05 -5.90 13.22
C VAL A 158 -7.12 -6.35 14.19
N VAL A 159 -6.70 -6.94 15.30
CA VAL A 159 -7.58 -7.47 16.35
C VAL A 159 -7.50 -6.60 17.60
N GLU A 160 -8.53 -6.64 18.46
CA GLU A 160 -8.51 -5.95 19.76
C GLU A 160 -7.52 -6.54 20.76
#